data_AF-A0A411YGM8-F1
#
_entry.id   AF-A0A411YGM8-F1
#
_cell.length_a   1.000
_cell.length_b   1.000
_cell.length_c   1.000
_cell.angle_alpha   90.00
_cell.angle_beta   90.00
_cell.angle_gamma   90.00
#
_symmetry.space_group_name_H-M   'P 1'
#
loop_
_entity.id
_entity.type
_entity.pdbx_description
1 polymer ?
#
loop_
_entity_poly.entity_id
_entity_poly.type
_entity_poly.pdbx_seq_one_letter_code
_entity_poly.pdbx_strand_id
1 'polypeptide(L)'
;MGTRSASSWSTRPRSRRRWTRPGRLGSDRRRRRGGPRGSSVPRCTATTRLYDCEQPPAGGDAAQHERPTASERLLNRAIPEATVQRLPVYLRGLVELAERGEHTVSSEALAAAAGVNSAKVRKDLSYLGSYGTRGVGYDVEYLIHQVSRELGLTQDWATCIVGIGNLGVALANYRGFVQRGFRISALFDSAPEVVGTTVAGLDVHPVDEIDRVVKEERISIGVLAVPAAEAQPVTDALVAAGVSSILNFAPVVLQVPDEVSLRKVDLSIELQILSFYEQRRAAEESVRAGAAREALERAHQAADDLSRTLPENSDDEAGGAPEAAYDPSGEASRGPGVAHDHGDEAFRGPGGTTT
;
A
#
# COMPACT_ATOMS: atom_id res chain seq x y z
N MET A 1 -54.52 -50.34 4.76
CA MET A 1 -53.83 -51.19 5.76
C MET A 1 -52.35 -50.85 5.65
N GLY A 2 -51.77 -49.97 6.46
CA GLY A 2 -51.47 -50.13 7.90
C GLY A 2 -50.13 -50.89 8.04
N THR A 3 -49.10 -50.51 8.78
CA THR A 3 -48.84 -49.49 9.82
C THR A 3 -47.34 -49.53 10.17
N ARG A 4 -46.77 -48.37 10.58
CA ARG A 4 -45.75 -48.13 11.63
C ARG A 4 -44.40 -48.91 11.62
N SER A 5 -43.29 -48.18 11.75
CA SER A 5 -42.60 -48.03 13.06
C SER A 5 -41.39 -47.09 12.96
N ALA A 6 -41.23 -46.28 14.01
CA ALA A 6 -40.14 -45.36 14.26
C ALA A 6 -38.93 -46.06 14.89
N SER A 7 -37.76 -45.42 14.79
CA SER A 7 -36.74 -45.49 15.85
C SER A 7 -35.97 -44.17 15.94
N SER A 8 -36.22 -43.50 17.04
CA SER A 8 -35.57 -42.32 17.60
C SER A 8 -34.11 -42.56 17.97
N TRP A 9 -33.23 -41.58 17.75
CA TRP A 9 -32.09 -41.31 18.63
C TRP A 9 -32.13 -39.84 19.03
N SER A 10 -32.19 -39.62 20.34
CA SER A 10 -32.39 -38.34 20.99
C SER A 10 -31.07 -37.74 21.50
N THR A 11 -30.96 -36.42 21.34
CA THR A 11 -30.37 -35.43 22.26
C THR A 11 -28.96 -35.62 22.84
N ARG A 12 -28.10 -34.62 22.56
CA ARG A 12 -27.32 -33.89 23.59
C ARG A 12 -26.93 -32.48 23.08
N PRO A 13 -27.26 -31.39 23.80
CA PRO A 13 -26.83 -30.04 23.45
C PRO A 13 -25.44 -29.73 24.03
N ARG A 14 -24.56 -29.11 23.23
CA ARG A 14 -23.25 -28.61 23.72
C ARG A 14 -23.42 -27.25 24.42
N SER A 15 -22.82 -27.20 25.60
CA SER A 15 -22.87 -26.17 26.62
C SER A 15 -22.34 -24.79 26.18
N ARG A 16 -23.13 -23.75 26.47
CA ARG A 16 -22.70 -22.35 26.52
C ARG A 16 -21.66 -22.15 27.63
N ARG A 17 -20.46 -21.67 27.29
CA ARG A 17 -19.48 -21.19 28.27
C ARG A 17 -19.78 -19.74 28.62
N ARG A 18 -20.18 -19.53 29.87
CA ARG A 18 -20.39 -18.25 30.55
C ARG A 18 -19.03 -17.73 31.01
N TRP A 19 -18.62 -16.55 30.53
CA TRP A 19 -17.47 -15.82 31.06
C TRP A 19 -17.87 -15.09 32.34
N THR A 20 -17.23 -15.44 33.47
CA THR A 20 -17.39 -14.76 34.76
C THR A 20 -16.27 -13.75 34.98
N ARG A 21 -16.64 -12.53 35.39
CA ARG A 21 -15.75 -11.46 35.86
C ARG A 21 -15.03 -11.86 37.17
N PRO A 22 -13.75 -11.50 37.38
CA PRO A 22 -13.15 -11.54 38.72
C PRO A 22 -13.53 -10.29 39.52
N GLY A 23 -13.86 -10.51 40.79
CA GLY A 23 -14.37 -9.52 41.73
C GLY A 23 -13.31 -8.60 42.33
N ARG A 24 -13.81 -7.44 42.77
CA ARG A 24 -13.12 -6.49 43.66
C ARG A 24 -12.94 -7.10 45.05
N LEU A 25 -11.75 -6.97 45.61
CA LEU A 25 -11.52 -7.04 47.05
C LEU A 25 -10.91 -5.70 47.50
N GLY A 26 -11.53 -5.11 48.52
CA GLY A 26 -11.07 -3.89 49.18
C GLY A 26 -10.31 -4.19 50.48
N SER A 27 -10.09 -3.10 51.23
CA SER A 27 -9.28 -2.93 52.46
C SER A 27 -7.78 -2.76 52.17
N ASP A 28 -7.05 -1.82 52.79
CA ASP A 28 -7.16 -1.37 54.17
C ASP A 28 -6.57 0.04 54.36
N ARG A 29 -7.21 0.84 55.22
CA ARG A 29 -6.73 2.17 55.65
C ARG A 29 -5.83 1.99 56.86
N ARG A 30 -4.56 2.40 56.80
CA ARG A 30 -3.77 2.72 58.00
C ARG A 30 -3.03 4.05 57.88
N ARG A 31 -3.45 5.00 58.73
CA ARG A 31 -2.70 6.19 59.17
C ARG A 31 -1.66 5.77 60.21
N ARG A 32 -0.41 6.28 60.14
CA ARG A 32 0.48 6.74 61.24
C ARG A 32 1.58 7.62 60.61
N ARG A 33 1.60 8.95 60.80
CA ARG A 33 2.28 9.77 61.85
C ARG A 33 3.76 9.39 62.11
N GLY A 34 4.66 10.34 61.85
CA GLY A 34 5.99 10.43 62.49
C GLY A 34 7.09 11.07 61.63
N GLY A 35 7.31 12.39 61.73
CA GLY A 35 8.66 12.98 61.54
C GLY A 35 9.53 12.70 62.78
N PRO A 36 10.84 13.05 62.83
CA PRO A 36 11.28 14.46 62.65
C PRO A 36 12.75 14.71 62.15
N ARG A 37 13.07 16.00 61.89
CA ARG A 37 14.39 16.73 61.97
C ARG A 37 15.52 16.28 61.01
N GLY A 38 16.33 17.13 60.37
CA GLY A 38 16.49 18.59 60.34
C GLY A 38 17.73 18.99 59.49
N SER A 39 17.93 20.31 59.32
CA SER A 39 19.13 21.03 58.81
C SER A 39 19.46 20.81 57.31
N SER A 40 19.82 21.80 56.50
CA SER A 40 20.34 23.16 56.71
C SER A 40 20.17 23.96 55.42
N VAL A 41 19.74 25.22 55.53
CA VAL A 41 19.77 26.24 54.47
C VAL A 41 20.96 27.16 54.73
N PRO A 42 21.67 27.68 53.73
CA PRO A 42 22.32 28.98 53.84
C PRO A 42 21.54 30.05 53.07
N ARG A 43 21.26 31.14 53.80
CA ARG A 43 20.77 32.43 53.31
C ARG A 43 21.84 33.09 52.44
N CYS A 44 21.41 33.74 51.37
CA CYS A 44 22.07 34.95 50.87
C CYS A 44 21.15 36.15 51.10
N THR A 45 21.76 37.20 51.63
CA THR A 45 21.18 38.42 52.17
C THR A 45 21.29 39.59 51.20
N ALA A 46 20.21 40.38 51.14
CA ALA A 46 20.13 41.84 50.86
C ALA A 46 20.55 42.30 49.43
N THR A 47 19.98 43.32 48.78
CA THR A 47 19.35 44.60 49.19
C THR A 47 18.72 45.17 47.88
N THR A 48 17.51 45.76 47.78
CA THR A 48 17.20 47.19 48.01
C THR A 48 15.88 47.55 47.28
N ARG A 49 14.96 48.26 47.98
CA ARG A 49 13.85 49.18 47.58
C ARG A 49 12.72 48.65 46.67
N LEU A 50 11.48 48.51 47.17
CA LEU A 50 10.47 49.56 47.43
C LEU A 50 10.23 50.49 46.23
N TYR A 51 9.33 50.06 45.35
CA TYR A 51 8.41 50.93 44.62
C TYR A 51 7.00 50.36 44.78
N ASP A 52 6.08 51.22 45.21
CA ASP A 52 4.64 51.02 45.17
C ASP A 52 4.21 50.58 43.76
N CYS A 53 3.54 49.43 43.67
CA CYS A 53 2.72 49.10 42.52
C CYS A 53 1.25 49.20 42.93
N GLU A 54 0.63 50.29 42.49
CA GLU A 54 -0.82 50.38 42.33
C GLU A 54 -1.34 49.14 41.60
N GLN A 55 -2.45 48.61 42.11
CA GLN A 55 -3.17 47.46 41.55
C GLN A 55 -3.68 47.78 40.13
N PRO A 56 -3.41 46.93 39.12
CA PRO A 56 -4.22 46.90 37.91
C PRO A 56 -5.47 46.01 38.12
N PRO A 57 -6.57 46.27 37.41
CA PRO A 57 -7.89 45.74 37.74
C PRO A 57 -8.01 44.24 37.48
N ALA A 58 -8.81 43.59 38.33
CA ALA A 58 -9.29 42.24 38.14
C ALA A 58 -10.17 42.15 36.88
N GLY A 59 -9.76 41.31 35.93
CA GLY A 59 -10.57 41.00 34.75
C GLY A 59 -9.73 40.46 33.60
N GLY A 60 -9.57 39.14 33.53
CA GLY A 60 -8.94 38.47 32.41
C GLY A 60 -9.00 36.97 32.62
N ASP A 61 -9.89 36.31 31.87
CA ASP A 61 -10.14 34.87 31.90
C ASP A 61 -8.83 34.08 31.91
N ALA A 62 -8.60 33.37 33.01
CA ALA A 62 -7.61 32.30 33.08
C ALA A 62 -8.12 31.15 32.21
N ALA A 63 -7.88 31.26 30.90
CA ALA A 63 -8.06 30.19 29.94
C ALA A 63 -7.15 29.02 30.37
N GLN A 64 -7.76 28.05 31.03
CA GLN A 64 -7.19 26.75 31.33
C GLN A 64 -6.77 26.13 29.99
N HIS A 65 -5.47 26.13 29.68
CA HIS A 65 -4.94 25.33 28.59
C HIS A 65 -5.00 23.86 29.01
N GLU A 66 -6.18 23.26 28.90
CA GLU A 66 -6.36 21.82 28.96
C GLU A 66 -5.48 21.19 27.88
N ARG A 67 -4.68 20.19 28.27
CA ARG A 67 -3.86 19.44 27.30
C ARG A 67 -4.83 18.70 26.36
N PRO A 68 -4.71 18.87 25.04
CA PRO A 68 -5.63 18.23 24.11
C PRO A 68 -5.61 16.72 24.31
N THR A 69 -6.81 16.14 24.36
CA THR A 69 -7.09 14.71 24.47
C THR A 69 -6.46 13.93 23.31
N ALA A 70 -6.33 12.61 23.44
CA ALA A 70 -5.78 11.77 22.37
C ALA A 70 -6.59 11.90 21.06
N SER A 71 -7.92 12.05 21.14
CA SER A 71 -8.77 12.33 19.98
C SER A 71 -8.50 13.71 19.36
N GLU A 72 -8.31 14.76 20.16
CA GLU A 72 -8.01 16.09 19.64
C GLU A 72 -6.62 16.18 19.00
N ARG A 73 -5.65 15.38 19.46
CA ARG A 73 -4.33 15.27 18.83
C ARG A 73 -4.39 14.59 17.46
N LEU A 74 -5.29 13.61 17.28
CA LEU A 74 -5.56 13.00 15.98
C LEU A 74 -6.20 14.02 15.02
N LEU A 75 -7.07 14.89 15.52
CA LEU A 75 -7.69 15.96 14.74
C LEU A 75 -6.71 17.11 14.39
N ASN A 76 -5.76 17.43 15.27
CA ASN A 76 -4.85 18.58 15.13
C ASN A 76 -3.63 18.33 14.23
N ARG A 77 -3.51 17.13 13.63
CA ARG A 77 -2.46 16.81 12.67
C ARG A 77 -3.07 16.21 11.42
N ALA A 78 -4.04 16.92 10.84
CA ALA A 78 -4.75 16.49 9.63
C ALA A 78 -3.74 16.19 8.52
N ILE A 79 -3.51 14.90 8.26
CA ILE A 79 -2.73 14.42 7.15
C ILE A 79 -3.50 14.80 5.88
N PRO A 80 -2.89 15.47 4.90
CA PRO A 80 -3.59 15.81 3.66
C PRO A 80 -4.18 14.56 3.01
N GLU A 81 -5.39 14.67 2.44
CA GLU A 81 -6.06 13.51 1.81
C GLU A 81 -5.20 12.86 0.72
N ALA A 82 -4.50 13.69 -0.07
CA ALA A 82 -3.57 13.21 -1.09
C ALA A 82 -2.43 12.36 -0.50
N THR A 83 -2.00 12.64 0.73
CA THR A 83 -1.02 11.82 1.45
C THR A 83 -1.64 10.51 1.91
N VAL A 84 -2.86 10.54 2.48
CA VAL A 84 -3.61 9.33 2.86
C VAL A 84 -3.79 8.37 1.67
N GLN A 85 -4.02 8.89 0.46
CA GLN A 85 -4.10 8.08 -0.76
C GLN A 85 -2.77 7.40 -1.15
N ARG A 86 -1.62 7.99 -0.77
CA ARG A 86 -0.28 7.44 -1.08
C ARG A 86 0.28 6.50 -0.01
N LEU A 87 -0.13 6.66 1.25
CA LEU A 87 0.34 5.83 2.37
C LEU A 87 0.20 4.31 2.12
N PRO A 88 -0.90 3.78 1.53
CA PRO A 88 -1.01 2.34 1.24
C PRO A 88 0.04 1.84 0.25
N VAL A 89 0.47 2.69 -0.69
CA VAL A 89 1.52 2.36 -1.66
C VAL A 89 2.87 2.28 -0.97
N TYR A 90 3.15 3.19 -0.03
CA TYR A 90 4.35 3.13 0.81
C TYR A 90 4.36 1.89 1.67
N LEU A 91 3.23 1.57 2.31
CA LEU A 91 3.10 0.36 3.13
C LEU A 91 3.40 -0.90 2.32
N ARG A 92 2.91 -1.01 1.08
CA ARG A 92 3.24 -2.15 0.20
C ARG A 92 4.75 -2.27 -0.03
N GLY A 93 5.39 -1.18 -0.46
CA GLY A 93 6.84 -1.18 -0.71
C GLY A 93 7.66 -1.48 0.54
N LEU A 94 7.23 -1.01 1.71
CA LEU A 94 7.89 -1.29 2.99
C LEU A 94 7.76 -2.76 3.40
N VAL A 95 6.60 -3.37 3.22
CA VAL A 95 6.40 -4.81 3.48
C VAL A 95 7.30 -5.65 2.57
N GLU A 96 7.37 -5.33 1.28
CA GLU A 96 8.27 -6.02 0.35
C GLU A 96 9.76 -5.90 0.74
N LEU A 97 10.17 -4.75 1.29
CA LEU A 97 11.53 -4.55 1.81
C LEU A 97 11.78 -5.37 3.09
N ALA A 98 10.81 -5.39 4.00
CA ALA A 98 10.90 -6.20 5.22
C ALA A 98 10.99 -7.70 4.90
N GLU A 99 10.24 -8.20 3.92
CA GLU A 99 10.30 -9.59 3.46
C GLU A 99 11.67 -9.95 2.85
N ARG A 100 12.40 -8.97 2.31
CA ARG A 100 13.78 -9.13 1.82
C ARG A 100 14.83 -9.04 2.94
N GLY A 101 14.42 -8.79 4.19
CA GLY A 101 15.32 -8.62 5.32
C GLY A 101 15.96 -7.24 5.42
N GLU A 102 15.44 -6.23 4.71
CA GLU A 102 15.95 -4.87 4.78
C GLU A 102 15.45 -4.18 6.06
N HIS A 103 16.39 -3.77 6.92
CA HIS A 103 16.07 -3.08 8.18
C HIS A 103 15.97 -1.56 8.01
N THR A 104 16.65 -0.99 7.01
CA THR A 104 16.69 0.45 6.77
C THR A 104 16.44 0.78 5.31
N VAL A 105 15.70 1.86 5.03
CA VAL A 105 15.40 2.30 3.67
C VAL A 105 15.67 3.80 3.51
N SER A 106 16.25 4.22 2.38
CA SER A 106 16.37 5.64 2.05
C SER A 106 15.07 6.19 1.44
N SER A 107 14.86 7.51 1.48
CA SER A 107 13.70 8.11 0.80
C SER A 107 13.70 7.87 -0.70
N GLU A 108 14.86 7.67 -1.31
CA GLU A 108 15.01 7.41 -2.75
C GLU A 108 14.64 5.96 -3.07
N ALA A 109 15.11 5.01 -2.27
CA ALA A 109 14.75 3.60 -2.40
C ALA A 109 13.24 3.39 -2.18
N LEU A 110 12.66 4.01 -1.13
CA LEU A 110 11.21 3.93 -0.89
C LEU A 110 10.41 4.60 -2.01
N ALA A 111 10.89 5.72 -2.55
CA ALA A 111 10.25 6.40 -3.67
C ALA A 111 10.26 5.55 -4.95
N ALA A 112 11.37 4.86 -5.23
CA ALA A 112 11.48 3.93 -6.34
C ALA A 112 10.51 2.75 -6.18
N ALA A 113 10.46 2.14 -4.98
CA ALA A 113 9.53 1.05 -4.69
C ALA A 113 8.05 1.46 -4.79
N ALA A 114 7.74 2.71 -4.43
CA ALA A 114 6.38 3.23 -4.46
C ALA A 114 5.99 3.95 -5.77
N GLY A 115 6.92 4.11 -6.72
CA GLY A 115 6.67 4.82 -7.97
C GLY A 115 6.37 6.33 -7.79
N VAL A 116 6.95 6.97 -6.79
CA VAL A 116 6.74 8.41 -6.50
C VAL A 116 8.06 9.18 -6.48
N ASN A 117 8.00 10.51 -6.33
CA ASN A 117 9.19 11.34 -6.13
C ASN A 117 9.66 11.30 -4.66
N SER A 118 10.96 11.18 -4.41
CA SER A 118 11.55 11.15 -3.06
C SER A 118 11.26 12.39 -2.21
N ALA A 119 11.10 13.57 -2.84
CA ALA A 119 10.68 14.79 -2.15
C ALA A 119 9.24 14.66 -1.62
N LYS A 120 8.34 14.00 -2.35
CA LYS A 120 6.97 13.73 -1.90
C LYS A 120 6.98 12.75 -0.72
N VAL A 121 7.78 11.68 -0.78
CA VAL A 121 7.94 10.74 0.34
C VAL A 121 8.37 11.47 1.61
N ARG A 122 9.42 12.30 1.55
CA ARG A 122 9.90 13.06 2.72
C ARG A 122 8.81 13.98 3.28
N LYS A 123 8.08 14.68 2.41
CA LYS A 123 6.96 15.55 2.81
C LYS A 123 5.84 14.74 3.48
N ASP A 124 5.45 13.63 2.89
CA ASP A 124 4.38 12.77 3.39
C ASP A 124 4.70 12.15 4.74
N LEU A 125 5.90 11.57 4.88
CA LEU A 125 6.36 10.99 6.13
C LEU A 125 6.52 12.04 7.24
N SER A 126 6.81 13.30 6.89
CA SER A 126 6.91 14.39 7.88
C SER A 126 5.60 14.67 8.62
N TYR A 127 4.44 14.39 8.00
CA TYR A 127 3.14 14.49 8.66
C TYR A 127 2.94 13.40 9.71
N LEU A 128 3.50 12.21 9.48
CA LEU A 128 3.44 11.09 10.43
C LEU A 128 4.37 11.34 11.62
N GLY A 129 5.45 12.10 11.42
CA GLY A 129 6.41 12.50 12.44
C GLY A 129 7.84 12.61 11.89
N SER A 130 8.78 12.99 12.75
CA SER A 130 10.20 13.00 12.39
C SER A 130 10.77 11.59 12.54
N TYR A 131 10.62 10.79 11.49
CA TYR A 131 11.20 9.45 11.42
C TYR A 131 12.25 9.49 10.34
N GLY A 132 13.48 9.13 10.69
CA GLY A 132 14.61 9.21 9.77
C GLY A 132 15.79 9.91 10.40
N THR A 133 16.91 9.20 10.44
CA THR A 133 18.19 9.79 10.84
C THR A 133 18.89 10.26 9.58
N ARG A 134 19.32 11.53 9.55
CA ARG A 134 20.09 12.07 8.43
C ARG A 134 21.31 11.18 8.19
N GLY A 135 21.42 10.62 6.99
CA GLY A 135 22.51 9.73 6.59
C GLY A 135 22.30 8.23 6.85
N VAL A 136 21.21 7.83 7.53
CA VAL A 136 20.89 6.40 7.80
C VAL A 136 19.61 5.96 7.09
N GLY A 137 18.63 6.86 6.96
CA GLY A 137 17.33 6.54 6.38
C GLY A 137 16.28 6.21 7.45
N TYR A 138 15.23 5.51 7.04
CA TYR A 138 14.10 5.12 7.88
C TYR A 138 14.24 3.66 8.29
N ASP A 139 13.93 3.36 9.55
CA ASP A 139 13.75 1.98 10.01
C ASP A 139 12.48 1.39 9.38
N VAL A 140 12.61 0.25 8.70
CA VAL A 140 11.54 -0.35 7.90
C VAL A 140 10.41 -0.86 8.78
N GLU A 141 10.70 -1.66 9.80
CA GLU A 141 9.69 -2.24 10.70
C GLU A 141 8.91 -1.15 11.45
N TYR A 142 9.64 -0.16 11.97
CA TYR A 142 9.04 0.97 12.65
C TYR A 142 8.14 1.75 11.69
N LEU A 143 8.58 2.02 10.46
CA LEU A 143 7.79 2.78 9.50
C LEU A 143 6.54 2.01 9.05
N ILE A 144 6.61 0.69 8.87
CA ILE A 144 5.44 -0.18 8.66
C ILE A 144 4.43 0.02 9.79
N HIS A 145 4.88 -0.07 11.05
CA HIS A 145 4.00 0.09 12.20
C HIS A 145 3.34 1.48 12.25
N GLN A 146 4.12 2.55 11.99
CA GLN A 146 3.56 3.91 11.95
C GLN A 146 2.52 4.05 10.84
N VAL A 147 2.86 3.69 9.60
CA VAL A 147 1.96 3.84 8.45
C VAL A 147 0.69 3.01 8.64
N SER A 148 0.80 1.77 9.13
CA SER A 148 -0.36 0.93 9.44
C SER A 148 -1.26 1.54 10.50
N ARG A 149 -0.69 2.16 11.54
CA ARG A 149 -1.47 2.83 12.59
C ARG A 149 -2.22 4.05 12.05
N GLU A 150 -1.57 4.87 11.24
CA GLU A 150 -2.17 6.08 10.66
C GLU A 150 -3.25 5.73 9.62
N LEU A 151 -3.13 4.59 8.94
CA LEU A 151 -4.17 4.04 8.07
C LEU A 151 -5.29 3.29 8.83
N GLY A 152 -5.21 3.18 10.16
CA GLY A 152 -6.19 2.45 10.96
C GLY A 152 -6.16 0.93 10.76
N LEU A 153 -5.07 0.38 10.21
CA LEU A 153 -4.92 -1.07 9.95
C LEU A 153 -4.41 -1.86 11.17
N THR A 154 -4.41 -1.22 12.35
CA THR A 154 -4.07 -1.88 13.64
C THR A 154 -5.27 -2.55 14.30
N GLN A 155 -6.46 -2.40 13.70
CA GLN A 155 -7.70 -3.03 14.11
C GLN A 155 -8.32 -3.78 12.94
N ASP A 156 -9.07 -4.84 13.24
CA ASP A 156 -9.83 -5.58 12.24
C ASP A 156 -11.12 -4.82 11.88
N TRP A 157 -11.25 -4.46 10.62
CA TRP A 157 -12.46 -3.87 10.07
C TRP A 157 -13.37 -4.97 9.54
N ALA A 158 -14.57 -5.07 10.09
CA ALA A 158 -15.60 -5.97 9.58
C ALA A 158 -16.18 -5.41 8.28
N THR A 159 -16.11 -6.23 7.22
CA THR A 159 -16.50 -5.86 5.86
C THR A 159 -17.57 -6.81 5.32
N CYS A 160 -18.53 -6.31 4.57
CA CYS A 160 -19.43 -7.13 3.74
C CYS A 160 -19.17 -6.95 2.25
N ILE A 161 -19.54 -7.96 1.47
CA ILE A 161 -19.59 -7.88 0.01
C ILE A 161 -21.04 -8.06 -0.41
N VAL A 162 -21.56 -7.14 -1.23
CA VAL A 162 -22.90 -7.25 -1.83
C VAL A 162 -22.76 -7.46 -3.33
N GLY A 163 -23.43 -8.49 -3.85
CA GLY A 163 -23.29 -8.97 -5.22
C GLY A 163 -22.20 -10.03 -5.32
N ILE A 164 -22.59 -11.31 -5.26
CA ILE A 164 -21.73 -12.50 -5.32
C ILE A 164 -21.77 -13.09 -6.75
N GLY A 165 -21.63 -12.20 -7.75
CA GLY A 165 -21.29 -12.57 -9.11
C GLY A 165 -19.78 -12.86 -9.27
N ASN A 166 -19.29 -12.87 -10.52
CA ASN A 166 -17.87 -13.15 -10.81
C ASN A 166 -16.90 -12.28 -10.00
N LEU A 167 -17.16 -10.96 -9.94
CA LEU A 167 -16.31 -10.04 -9.19
C LEU A 167 -16.43 -10.24 -7.68
N GLY A 168 -17.66 -10.40 -7.16
CA GLY A 168 -17.89 -10.63 -5.73
C GLY A 168 -17.22 -11.89 -5.21
N VAL A 169 -17.31 -13.00 -5.97
CA VAL A 169 -16.63 -14.26 -5.65
C VAL A 169 -15.10 -14.08 -5.65
N ALA A 170 -14.55 -13.36 -6.64
CA ALA A 170 -13.12 -13.08 -6.68
C ALA A 170 -12.64 -12.25 -5.47
N LEU A 171 -13.41 -11.22 -5.10
CA LEU A 171 -13.15 -10.38 -3.93
C LEU A 171 -13.26 -11.17 -2.62
N ALA A 172 -14.25 -12.06 -2.50
CA ALA A 172 -14.44 -12.90 -1.31
C ALA A 172 -13.26 -13.86 -1.08
N ASN A 173 -12.66 -14.37 -2.16
CA ASN A 173 -11.52 -15.28 -2.09
C ASN A 173 -10.16 -14.55 -1.97
N TYR A 174 -10.14 -13.22 -2.01
CA TYR A 174 -8.89 -12.46 -1.99
C TYR A 174 -8.29 -12.39 -0.58
N ARG A 175 -7.27 -13.21 -0.33
CA ARG A 175 -6.55 -13.28 0.97
C ARG A 175 -5.87 -11.97 1.38
N GLY A 176 -5.59 -11.07 0.42
CA GLY A 176 -4.93 -9.80 0.70
C GLY A 176 -5.78 -8.83 1.53
N PHE A 177 -7.10 -9.02 1.63
CA PHE A 177 -7.93 -8.24 2.55
C PHE A 177 -7.66 -8.57 4.01
N VAL A 178 -7.65 -9.87 4.36
CA VAL A 178 -7.39 -10.33 5.72
C VAL A 178 -5.99 -9.93 6.19
N GLN A 179 -4.99 -10.04 5.31
CA GLN A 179 -3.61 -9.61 5.60
C GLN A 179 -3.49 -8.11 5.89
N ARG A 180 -4.46 -7.31 5.45
CA ARG A 180 -4.48 -5.84 5.64
C ARG A 180 -5.49 -5.41 6.71
N GLY A 181 -5.98 -6.32 7.54
CA GLY A 181 -6.91 -6.01 8.64
C GLY A 181 -8.37 -5.86 8.20
N PHE A 182 -8.75 -6.37 7.01
CA PHE A 182 -10.14 -6.37 6.55
C PHE A 182 -10.70 -7.79 6.65
N ARG A 183 -11.60 -8.01 7.61
CA ARG A 183 -12.27 -9.28 7.83
C ARG A 183 -13.61 -9.30 7.09
N ILE A 184 -13.70 -10.07 6.01
CA ILE A 184 -14.97 -10.33 5.35
C ILE A 184 -15.85 -11.12 6.32
N SER A 185 -16.97 -10.54 6.72
CA SER A 185 -17.84 -11.05 7.78
C SER A 185 -19.21 -11.50 7.27
N ALA A 186 -19.65 -10.95 6.12
CA ALA A 186 -20.92 -11.31 5.51
C ALA A 186 -20.88 -11.15 3.98
N LEU A 187 -21.66 -11.96 3.30
CA LEU A 187 -21.87 -11.92 1.85
C LEU A 187 -23.37 -11.75 1.60
N PHE A 188 -23.76 -10.91 0.63
CA PHE A 188 -25.16 -10.68 0.30
C PHE A 188 -25.41 -10.80 -1.20
N ASP A 189 -26.54 -11.41 -1.57
CA ASP A 189 -27.03 -11.46 -2.95
C ASP A 189 -28.57 -11.51 -2.97
N SER A 190 -29.19 -11.13 -4.09
CA SER A 190 -30.64 -11.21 -4.31
C SER A 190 -31.04 -12.41 -5.17
N ALA A 191 -30.10 -13.00 -5.90
CA ALA A 191 -30.30 -14.15 -6.76
C ALA A 191 -30.63 -15.40 -5.94
N PRO A 192 -31.83 -16.00 -6.07
CA PRO A 192 -32.25 -17.15 -5.28
C PRO A 192 -31.32 -18.37 -5.40
N GLU A 193 -30.62 -18.50 -6.52
CA GLU A 193 -29.64 -19.55 -6.78
C GLU A 193 -28.30 -19.34 -6.07
N VAL A 194 -27.99 -18.10 -5.65
CA VAL A 194 -26.76 -17.75 -4.94
C VAL A 194 -27.00 -17.66 -3.44
N VAL A 195 -28.16 -17.17 -3.02
CA VAL A 195 -28.54 -17.09 -1.60
C VAL A 195 -28.54 -18.47 -0.96
N GLY A 196 -27.92 -18.58 0.21
CA GLY A 196 -27.75 -19.83 0.96
C GLY A 196 -26.59 -20.72 0.47
N THR A 197 -25.90 -20.34 -0.60
CA THR A 197 -24.62 -20.98 -0.97
C THR A 197 -23.49 -20.51 -0.05
N THR A 198 -22.37 -21.25 -0.06
CA THR A 198 -21.18 -20.89 0.71
C THR A 198 -20.06 -20.46 -0.24
N VAL A 199 -19.50 -19.27 -0.02
CA VAL A 199 -18.37 -18.72 -0.79
C VAL A 199 -17.27 -18.31 0.18
N ALA A 200 -16.03 -18.74 -0.07
CA ALA A 200 -14.88 -18.51 0.81
C ALA A 200 -15.11 -18.93 2.29
N GLY A 201 -16.00 -19.91 2.51
CA GLY A 201 -16.36 -20.40 3.85
C GLY A 201 -17.40 -19.54 4.60
N LEU A 202 -18.04 -18.58 3.92
CA LEU A 202 -19.12 -17.75 4.44
C LEU A 202 -20.42 -18.01 3.67
N ASP A 203 -21.53 -18.03 4.39
CA ASP A 203 -22.85 -18.20 3.77
C ASP A 203 -23.33 -16.88 3.15
N VAL A 204 -23.99 -16.99 2.00
CA VAL A 204 -24.57 -15.84 1.30
C VAL A 204 -25.98 -15.55 1.85
N HIS A 205 -26.15 -14.38 2.44
CA HIS A 205 -27.41 -13.89 2.96
C HIS A 205 -28.26 -13.20 1.87
N PRO A 206 -29.59 -13.21 1.99
CA PRO A 206 -30.44 -12.37 1.16
C PRO A 206 -30.20 -10.87 1.47
N VAL A 207 -30.34 -10.01 0.46
CA VAL A 207 -30.18 -8.54 0.61
C VAL A 207 -31.13 -7.96 1.67
N ASP A 208 -32.31 -8.54 1.85
CA ASP A 208 -33.29 -8.11 2.86
C ASP A 208 -32.77 -8.25 4.31
N GLU A 209 -31.75 -9.07 4.54
CA GLU A 209 -31.12 -9.27 5.85
C GLU A 209 -29.98 -8.28 6.16
N ILE A 210 -29.67 -7.34 5.25
CA ILE A 210 -28.57 -6.37 5.44
C ILE A 210 -28.65 -5.68 6.80
N ASP A 211 -29.80 -5.11 7.18
CA ASP A 211 -29.93 -4.36 8.43
C ASP A 211 -29.57 -5.20 9.66
N ARG A 212 -30.05 -6.44 9.69
CA ARG A 212 -29.83 -7.38 10.79
C ARG A 212 -28.36 -7.78 10.87
N VAL A 213 -27.81 -8.28 9.76
CA VAL A 213 -26.47 -8.86 9.72
C VAL A 213 -25.38 -7.80 9.90
N VAL A 214 -25.56 -6.60 9.32
CA VAL A 214 -24.63 -5.47 9.52
C VAL A 214 -24.49 -5.11 11.00
N LYS A 215 -25.62 -5.05 11.72
CA LYS A 215 -25.63 -4.74 13.16
C LYS A 215 -25.04 -5.86 14.01
N GLU A 216 -25.36 -7.12 13.69
CA GLU A 216 -24.86 -8.29 14.42
C GLU A 216 -23.34 -8.44 14.29
N GLU A 217 -22.81 -8.31 13.06
CA GLU A 217 -21.39 -8.47 12.74
C GLU A 217 -20.57 -7.18 12.90
N ARG A 218 -21.23 -6.06 13.23
CA ARG A 218 -20.65 -4.71 13.37
C ARG A 218 -19.89 -4.26 12.13
N ILE A 219 -20.51 -4.45 10.97
CA ILE A 219 -19.91 -4.17 9.68
C ILE A 219 -19.76 -2.66 9.51
N SER A 220 -18.54 -2.21 9.23
CA SER A 220 -18.22 -0.78 9.05
C SER A 220 -17.96 -0.43 7.59
N ILE A 221 -17.60 -1.43 6.76
CA ILE A 221 -17.23 -1.26 5.35
C ILE A 221 -18.09 -2.15 4.46
N GLY A 222 -18.73 -1.57 3.45
CA GLY A 222 -19.46 -2.31 2.42
C GLY A 222 -18.75 -2.28 1.08
N VAL A 223 -18.62 -3.44 0.42
CA VAL A 223 -18.10 -3.54 -0.96
C VAL A 223 -19.26 -3.85 -1.91
N LEU A 224 -19.55 -2.96 -2.85
CA LEU A 224 -20.57 -3.17 -3.87
C LEU A 224 -19.95 -3.74 -5.14
N ALA A 225 -20.37 -4.94 -5.51
CA ALA A 225 -20.08 -5.63 -6.76
C ALA A 225 -21.38 -6.02 -7.51
N VAL A 226 -22.40 -5.17 -7.40
CA VAL A 226 -23.72 -5.35 -8.02
C VAL A 226 -23.82 -4.63 -9.38
N PRO A 227 -24.78 -5.02 -10.24
CA PRO A 227 -25.12 -4.25 -11.43
C PRO A 227 -25.55 -2.81 -11.11
N ALA A 228 -25.41 -1.90 -12.07
CA ALA A 228 -25.68 -0.47 -11.86
C ALA A 228 -27.10 -0.16 -11.36
N ALA A 229 -28.10 -0.92 -11.81
CA ALA A 229 -29.50 -0.73 -11.41
C ALA A 229 -29.75 -0.97 -9.91
N GLU A 230 -28.99 -1.90 -9.31
CA GLU A 230 -29.18 -2.33 -7.92
C GLU A 230 -28.25 -1.57 -6.95
N ALA A 231 -27.29 -0.80 -7.46
CA ALA A 231 -26.24 -0.21 -6.65
C ALA A 231 -26.73 0.85 -5.66
N GLN A 232 -27.65 1.74 -6.07
CA GLN A 232 -28.18 2.78 -5.18
C GLN A 232 -29.10 2.20 -4.09
N PRO A 233 -30.10 1.34 -4.38
CA PRO A 233 -30.93 0.74 -3.34
C PRO A 233 -30.11 -0.04 -2.29
N VAL A 234 -29.11 -0.81 -2.72
CA VAL A 234 -28.21 -1.54 -1.81
C VAL A 234 -27.39 -0.58 -0.96
N THR A 235 -26.89 0.50 -1.57
CA THR A 235 -26.13 1.54 -0.85
C THR A 235 -26.97 2.18 0.25
N ASP A 236 -28.21 2.55 -0.07
CA ASP A 236 -29.14 3.16 0.90
C ASP A 236 -29.42 2.19 2.06
N ALA A 237 -29.60 0.89 1.77
CA ALA A 237 -29.79 -0.14 2.79
C ALA A 237 -28.57 -0.30 3.70
N LEU A 238 -27.35 -0.30 3.14
CA LEU A 238 -26.11 -0.37 3.92
C LEU A 238 -25.94 0.87 4.82
N VAL A 239 -26.19 2.05 4.28
CA VAL A 239 -26.10 3.31 5.04
C VAL A 239 -27.12 3.34 6.18
N ALA A 240 -28.37 2.95 5.90
CA ALA A 240 -29.42 2.86 6.93
C ALA A 240 -29.08 1.85 8.03
N ALA A 241 -28.37 0.77 7.69
CA ALA A 241 -27.90 -0.23 8.64
C ALA A 241 -26.70 0.24 9.50
N GLY A 242 -26.07 1.36 9.15
CA GLY A 242 -24.98 1.98 9.89
C GLY A 242 -23.58 1.78 9.29
N VAL A 243 -23.48 1.35 8.03
CA VAL A 243 -22.20 1.28 7.32
C VAL A 243 -21.68 2.69 7.04
N SER A 244 -20.46 3.00 7.51
CA SER A 244 -19.85 4.32 7.39
C SER A 244 -18.92 4.48 6.18
N SER A 245 -18.59 3.39 5.49
CA SER A 245 -17.65 3.41 4.37
C SER A 245 -18.03 2.42 3.28
N ILE A 246 -17.97 2.85 2.03
CA ILE A 246 -18.44 2.10 0.88
C ILE A 246 -17.38 2.10 -0.23
N LEU A 247 -17.01 0.90 -0.69
CA LEU A 247 -16.17 0.66 -1.86
C LEU A 247 -17.05 0.23 -3.03
N ASN A 248 -17.18 1.10 -4.04
CA ASN A 248 -18.09 0.91 -5.16
C ASN A 248 -17.36 0.45 -6.43
N PHE A 249 -17.66 -0.76 -6.92
CA PHE A 249 -17.24 -1.26 -8.24
C PHE A 249 -18.35 -1.13 -9.29
N ALA A 250 -19.57 -0.75 -8.92
CA ALA A 250 -20.65 -0.57 -9.88
C ALA A 250 -20.36 0.66 -10.78
N PRO A 251 -20.67 0.58 -12.08
CA PRO A 251 -20.38 1.65 -13.05
C PRO A 251 -21.42 2.79 -12.96
N VAL A 252 -21.69 3.29 -11.76
CA VAL A 252 -22.65 4.35 -11.48
C VAL A 252 -22.13 5.26 -10.38
N VAL A 253 -22.54 6.54 -10.42
CA VAL A 253 -22.28 7.50 -9.36
C VAL A 253 -23.36 7.33 -8.32
N LEU A 254 -22.96 7.01 -7.09
CA LEU A 254 -23.87 6.81 -5.96
C LEU A 254 -24.02 8.10 -5.17
N GLN A 255 -25.20 8.28 -4.59
CA GLN A 255 -25.49 9.35 -3.66
C GLN A 255 -25.43 8.79 -2.24
N VAL A 256 -24.67 9.43 -1.37
CA VAL A 256 -24.54 9.08 0.05
C VAL A 256 -24.53 10.36 0.90
N PRO A 257 -24.91 10.29 2.19
CA PRO A 257 -24.73 11.40 3.13
C PRO A 257 -23.25 11.78 3.31
N ASP A 258 -23.00 13.02 3.73
CA ASP A 258 -21.64 13.57 3.90
C ASP A 258 -20.80 12.81 4.95
N GLU A 259 -21.45 12.13 5.90
CA GLU A 259 -20.81 11.33 6.93
C GLU A 259 -20.30 9.97 6.40
N VAL A 260 -20.74 9.55 5.22
CA VAL A 260 -20.40 8.25 4.63
C VAL A 260 -19.27 8.41 3.62
N SER A 261 -18.17 7.71 3.86
CA SER A 261 -17.04 7.71 2.92
C SER A 261 -17.30 6.81 1.73
N LEU A 262 -17.41 7.38 0.52
CA LEU A 262 -17.58 6.63 -0.72
C LEU A 262 -16.30 6.64 -1.56
N ARG A 263 -15.82 5.45 -1.94
CA ARG A 263 -14.66 5.26 -2.81
C ARG A 263 -15.07 4.46 -4.05
N LYS A 264 -14.93 5.05 -5.24
CA LYS A 264 -15.19 4.36 -6.52
C LYS A 264 -13.92 3.68 -7.02
N VAL A 265 -14.05 2.46 -7.54
CA VAL A 265 -13.01 1.76 -8.30
C VAL A 265 -13.53 1.50 -9.71
N ASP A 266 -12.82 2.02 -10.71
CA ASP A 266 -13.17 1.87 -12.12
C ASP A 266 -11.96 1.36 -12.90
N LEU A 267 -11.83 0.04 -13.00
CA LEU A 267 -10.72 -0.60 -13.70
C LEU A 267 -10.68 -0.24 -15.20
N SER A 268 -11.82 0.12 -15.79
CA SER A 268 -11.91 0.51 -17.19
C SER A 268 -11.24 1.86 -17.43
N ILE A 269 -11.47 2.83 -16.53
CA ILE A 269 -10.81 4.15 -16.61
C ILE A 269 -9.29 3.99 -16.50
N GLU A 270 -8.81 3.14 -15.58
CA GLU A 270 -7.36 2.89 -15.43
C GLU A 270 -6.74 2.31 -16.71
N LEU A 271 -7.43 1.36 -17.36
CA LEU A 271 -6.97 0.81 -18.64
C LEU A 271 -6.99 1.85 -19.78
N GLN A 272 -7.96 2.75 -19.80
CA GLN A 272 -8.01 3.85 -20.78
C GLN A 272 -6.81 4.79 -20.60
N ILE A 273 -6.47 5.13 -19.36
CA ILE A 273 -5.28 5.93 -19.04
C ILE A 273 -4.02 5.22 -19.54
N LEU A 274 -3.88 3.92 -19.30
CA LEU A 274 -2.76 3.14 -19.81
C LEU A 274 -2.72 3.12 -21.34
N SER A 275 -3.86 2.97 -22.02
CA SER A 275 -3.91 2.99 -23.49
C SER A 275 -3.44 4.32 -24.08
N PHE A 276 -3.71 5.44 -23.41
CA PHE A 276 -3.22 6.76 -23.83
C PHE A 276 -1.69 6.83 -23.76
N TYR A 277 -1.09 6.30 -22.69
CA TYR A 277 0.37 6.27 -22.57
C TYR A 277 1.02 5.33 -23.59
N GLU A 278 0.44 4.16 -23.84
CA GLU A 278 0.94 3.24 -24.86
C GLU A 278 0.86 3.85 -26.26
N GLN A 279 -0.22 4.56 -26.57
CA GLN A 279 -0.34 5.28 -27.84
C GLN A 279 0.73 6.38 -27.98
N ARG A 280 1.00 7.14 -26.90
CA ARG A 280 2.05 8.17 -26.92
C ARG A 280 3.45 7.60 -27.08
N ARG A 281 3.77 6.50 -26.38
CA ARG A 281 5.06 5.81 -26.54
C ARG A 281 5.26 5.32 -27.97
N ALA A 282 4.24 4.69 -28.55
CA ALA A 282 4.28 4.24 -29.94
C ALA A 282 4.47 5.40 -30.93
N ALA A 283 3.79 6.53 -30.71
CA ALA A 283 3.96 7.73 -31.54
C ALA A 283 5.38 8.30 -31.44
N GLU A 284 5.94 8.44 -30.22
CA GLU A 284 7.31 8.92 -30.00
C GLU A 284 8.36 8.00 -30.63
N GLU A 285 8.15 6.68 -30.56
CA GLU A 285 9.02 5.70 -31.21
C GLU A 285 8.96 5.80 -32.73
N SER A 286 7.77 6.01 -33.32
CA SER A 286 7.64 6.19 -34.76
C SER A 286 8.34 7.46 -35.28
N VAL A 287 8.23 8.57 -34.54
CA VAL A 287 8.94 9.82 -34.87
C VAL A 287 10.45 9.64 -34.74
N ARG A 288 10.92 8.98 -33.68
CA ARG A 288 12.35 8.71 -33.48
C ARG A 288 12.92 7.81 -34.57
N ALA A 289 12.16 6.79 -34.98
CA ALA A 289 12.53 5.89 -36.08
C ALA A 289 12.58 6.62 -37.43
N GLY A 290 11.61 7.51 -37.70
CA GLY A 290 11.62 8.38 -38.88
C GLY A 290 12.83 9.30 -38.93
N ALA A 291 13.12 10.01 -37.83
CA ALA A 291 14.28 10.90 -37.74
C ALA A 291 15.62 10.16 -37.89
N ALA A 292 15.73 8.93 -37.35
CA ALA A 292 16.91 8.10 -37.50
C ALA A 292 17.12 7.65 -38.96
N ARG A 293 16.03 7.31 -39.67
CA ARG A 293 16.09 6.92 -41.08
C ARG A 293 16.51 8.08 -41.98
N GLU A 294 15.96 9.26 -41.77
CA GLU A 294 16.35 10.48 -42.51
C GLU A 294 17.80 10.90 -42.23
N ALA A 295 18.31 10.68 -41.01
CA ALA A 295 19.70 10.93 -40.69
C ALA A 295 20.64 9.95 -41.42
N LEU A 296 20.26 8.67 -41.51
CA LEU A 296 21.01 7.65 -42.24
C LEU A 296 21.03 7.91 -43.75
N GLU A 297 19.89 8.30 -44.33
CA GLU A 297 19.80 8.65 -45.76
C GLU A 297 20.67 9.85 -46.11
N ARG A 298 20.68 10.90 -45.26
CA ARG A 298 21.58 12.05 -45.41
C ARG A 298 23.06 11.67 -45.30
N ALA A 299 23.39 10.74 -44.41
CA ALA A 299 24.77 10.26 -44.27
C ALA A 299 25.23 9.49 -45.51
N HIS A 300 24.38 8.64 -46.09
CA HIS A 300 24.68 7.95 -47.36
C HIS A 300 24.83 8.92 -48.52
N GLN A 301 23.93 9.90 -48.68
CA GLN A 301 24.06 10.92 -49.73
C GLN A 301 25.36 11.73 -49.60
N ALA A 302 25.73 12.11 -48.37
CA ALA A 302 26.99 12.81 -48.13
C ALA A 302 28.21 11.95 -48.46
N ALA A 303 28.16 10.64 -48.20
CA ALA A 303 29.22 9.71 -48.57
C ALA A 303 29.32 9.49 -50.09
N ASP A 304 28.18 9.38 -50.78
CA ASP A 304 28.11 9.27 -52.24
C ASP A 304 28.64 10.54 -52.93
N ASP A 305 28.33 11.73 -52.40
CA ASP A 305 28.85 13.00 -52.95
C ASP A 305 30.35 13.17 -52.70
N LEU A 306 30.87 12.67 -51.56
CA LEU A 306 32.29 12.67 -51.27
C LEU A 306 33.08 11.72 -52.19
N SER A 307 32.51 10.56 -52.52
CA SER A 307 33.14 9.61 -53.45
C SER A 307 33.17 10.14 -54.89
N ARG A 308 32.19 10.95 -55.30
CA ARG A 308 32.16 11.64 -56.61
C ARG A 308 33.10 12.83 -56.74
N THR A 309 33.59 13.39 -55.63
CA THR A 309 34.45 14.58 -55.63
C THR A 309 35.94 14.25 -55.50
N LEU A 310 36.30 12.97 -55.38
CA LEU A 310 37.69 12.52 -55.51
C LEU A 310 38.07 12.40 -57.00
N PRO A 311 39.11 13.08 -57.48
CA PRO A 311 39.58 12.89 -58.84
C PRO A 311 40.18 11.48 -58.99
N GLU A 312 39.76 10.75 -60.02
CA GLU A 312 40.50 9.60 -60.52
C GLU A 312 41.89 10.10 -60.92
N ASN A 313 42.91 9.77 -60.12
CA ASN A 313 44.29 9.94 -60.55
C ASN A 313 44.54 8.96 -61.70
N SER A 314 44.72 9.55 -62.88
CA SER A 314 45.11 8.93 -64.13
C SER A 314 46.36 8.06 -63.99
N ASP A 315 46.31 6.89 -64.61
CA ASP A 315 47.48 6.10 -64.95
C ASP A 315 48.43 6.86 -65.90
N ASP A 316 49.71 6.44 -65.86
CA ASP A 316 50.81 6.64 -66.81
C ASP A 316 51.94 7.64 -66.46
N GLU A 317 53.01 7.12 -65.85
CA GLU A 317 54.39 7.30 -66.33
C GLU A 317 55.27 6.12 -65.84
N ALA A 318 55.88 5.43 -66.80
CA ALA A 318 56.77 4.28 -66.59
C ALA A 318 58.16 4.71 -66.08
N GLY A 319 58.76 3.94 -65.16
CA GLY A 319 60.21 3.99 -64.97
C GLY A 319 60.75 3.40 -63.67
N GLY A 320 61.20 2.15 -63.71
CA GLY A 320 62.33 1.66 -62.90
C GLY A 320 62.01 0.87 -61.63
N ALA A 321 62.27 -0.44 -61.68
CA ALA A 321 62.45 -1.30 -60.50
C ALA A 321 63.73 -0.87 -59.71
N PRO A 322 63.87 -1.26 -58.42
CA PRO A 322 64.39 -2.60 -58.18
C PRO A 322 63.73 -3.39 -57.04
N GLU A 323 63.71 -4.69 -57.32
CA GLU A 323 63.68 -5.87 -56.47
C GLU A 323 64.42 -5.74 -55.12
N ALA A 324 63.72 -6.04 -54.02
CA ALA A 324 64.32 -6.41 -52.73
C ALA A 324 63.39 -7.31 -51.90
N ALA A 325 63.69 -8.61 -51.97
CA ALA A 325 63.57 -9.67 -50.96
C ALA A 325 62.53 -9.52 -49.83
N TYR A 326 61.51 -10.39 -49.86
CA TYR A 326 60.76 -10.82 -48.68
C TYR A 326 61.34 -12.15 -48.18
N ASP A 327 61.91 -12.13 -46.97
CA ASP A 327 62.46 -13.27 -46.24
C ASP A 327 61.37 -13.84 -45.29
N PRO A 328 60.97 -15.11 -45.42
CA PRO A 328 60.03 -15.75 -44.51
C PRO A 328 60.79 -16.61 -43.48
N SER A 329 61.31 -16.01 -42.42
CA SER A 329 61.72 -16.76 -41.22
C SER A 329 61.88 -15.87 -39.98
N GLY A 330 61.21 -16.22 -38.87
CA GLY A 330 61.38 -15.50 -37.60
C GLY A 330 60.28 -15.74 -36.56
N GLU A 331 60.40 -16.86 -35.84
CA GLU A 331 59.53 -17.32 -34.76
C GLU A 331 59.42 -16.42 -33.52
N ALA A 332 58.26 -16.57 -32.86
CA ALA A 332 58.03 -16.62 -31.41
C ALA A 332 58.33 -15.39 -30.53
N SER A 333 57.29 -14.93 -29.79
CA SER A 333 57.07 -15.45 -28.44
C SER A 333 55.92 -14.77 -27.66
N ARG A 334 55.13 -15.65 -27.01
CA ARG A 334 54.41 -15.51 -25.71
C ARG A 334 53.06 -14.77 -25.66
N GLY A 335 52.01 -15.57 -25.40
CA GLY A 335 50.67 -15.18 -24.94
C GLY A 335 50.62 -14.75 -23.45
N PRO A 336 49.54 -14.98 -22.66
CA PRO A 336 48.31 -15.77 -22.87
C PRO A 336 47.04 -14.87 -22.92
N GLY A 337 45.82 -15.28 -23.27
CA GLY A 337 45.17 -16.59 -23.28
C GLY A 337 43.96 -16.56 -22.33
N VAL A 338 42.86 -17.21 -22.77
CA VAL A 338 41.62 -17.59 -22.03
C VAL A 338 40.48 -16.56 -22.04
N ALA A 339 39.22 -16.87 -22.39
CA ALA A 339 38.57 -17.92 -23.17
C ALA A 339 37.11 -17.47 -23.40
N HIS A 340 36.57 -17.73 -24.59
CA HIS A 340 35.13 -17.84 -24.81
C HIS A 340 34.70 -19.26 -24.45
N ASP A 341 33.52 -19.41 -23.84
CA ASP A 341 32.79 -20.67 -23.88
C ASP A 341 31.29 -20.43 -24.08
N HIS A 342 30.72 -21.20 -25.01
CA HIS A 342 29.32 -21.27 -25.43
C HIS A 342 28.90 -22.73 -25.33
N GLY A 343 27.68 -23.00 -24.86
CA GLY A 343 27.02 -24.32 -24.93
C GLY A 343 26.20 -24.57 -23.66
N ASP A 344 24.87 -24.47 -23.66
CA ASP A 344 23.86 -25.34 -24.30
C ASP A 344 23.63 -26.67 -23.56
N GLU A 345 22.37 -27.11 -23.60
CA GLU A 345 21.78 -28.41 -23.22
C GLU A 345 21.16 -28.66 -21.82
N ALA A 346 19.82 -28.79 -21.87
CA ALA A 346 19.02 -29.98 -21.59
C ALA A 346 18.71 -30.46 -20.14
N PHE A 347 17.43 -30.29 -19.78
CA PHE A 347 16.45 -31.34 -19.43
C PHE A 347 16.92 -32.58 -18.65
N ARG A 348 16.47 -32.71 -17.38
CA ARG A 348 16.11 -33.98 -16.71
C ARG A 348 15.20 -33.70 -15.50
N GLY A 349 14.01 -34.30 -15.49
CA GLY A 349 13.12 -34.35 -14.31
C GLY A 349 13.46 -35.53 -13.37
N PRO A 350 12.88 -35.62 -12.16
CA PRO A 350 13.05 -36.80 -11.32
C PRO A 350 11.78 -37.68 -11.31
N GLY A 351 11.98 -38.95 -11.66
CA GLY A 351 11.08 -40.05 -11.30
C GLY A 351 11.27 -40.45 -9.84
N GLY A 352 10.19 -40.94 -9.23
CA GLY A 352 10.10 -41.29 -7.82
C GLY A 352 10.82 -42.57 -7.38
N THR A 353 10.72 -42.86 -6.09
CA THR A 353 10.94 -44.17 -5.50
C THR A 353 9.94 -44.42 -4.38
N THR A 354 9.36 -45.60 -4.45
CA THR A 354 8.54 -46.29 -3.44
C THR A 354 9.45 -46.83 -2.34
N THR A 355 9.07 -46.67 -1.07
CA THR A 355 9.03 -47.75 -0.08
C THR A 355 8.04 -47.37 1.02
#